data_AF-A0A2N5UWP3-F1
#
_entry.id   AF-A0A2N5UWP3-F1
#
_cell.length_a   1.000
_cell.length_b   1.000
_cell.length_c   1.000
_cell.angle_alpha   90.00
_cell.angle_beta   90.00
_cell.angle_gamma   90.00
#
_symmetry.space_group_name_H-M   'P 1'
#
loop_
_entity.id
_entity.type
_entity.pdbx_description
1 polymer ?
#
loop_
_entity_poly.entity_id
_entity_poly.type
_entity_poly.pdbx_seq_one_letter_code
_entity_poly.pdbx_strand_id
1 'polypeptide(L)'
;MSSLANYRSLYRTYRKTSRHAHPPIPQPINSQLRSIIHAGLKDDQVNSVNQYLVSSHLHQELVRRYNPADDLTEPERLKATVNRVGLNMPKALDLKNPL
;
A
#
# COMPACT_ATOMS: atom_id res chain seq x y z
N MET A 1 18.92 -26.88 -3.69
CA MET A 1 17.84 -26.98 -2.67
C MET A 1 17.41 -25.64 -2.06
N SER A 2 18.22 -24.55 -2.10
CA SER A 2 17.82 -23.25 -1.53
C SER A 2 16.78 -22.47 -2.36
N SER A 3 16.75 -22.62 -3.69
CA SER A 3 15.89 -21.82 -4.57
C SER A 3 14.39 -21.92 -4.25
N LEU A 4 13.89 -23.12 -3.94
CA LEU A 4 12.49 -23.34 -3.61
C LEU A 4 12.12 -22.78 -2.23
N ALA A 5 13.04 -22.84 -1.27
CA ALA A 5 12.85 -22.24 0.06
C ALA A 5 12.82 -20.70 -0.04
N ASN A 6 13.72 -20.12 -0.83
CA ASN A 6 13.80 -18.69 -1.09
C ASN A 6 12.57 -18.16 -1.84
N TYR A 7 12.09 -18.90 -2.85
CA TYR A 7 10.82 -18.57 -3.52
C TYR A 7 9.65 -18.55 -2.54
N ARG A 8 9.54 -19.59 -1.68
CA ARG A 8 8.47 -19.67 -0.68
C ARG A 8 8.53 -18.56 0.35
N SER A 9 9.72 -18.18 0.82
CA SER A 9 9.87 -17.09 1.79
C SER A 9 9.43 -15.77 1.16
N LEU A 10 9.95 -15.41 -0.02
CA LEU A 10 9.56 -14.21 -0.76
C LEU A 10 8.07 -14.15 -1.04
N TYR A 11 7.50 -15.24 -1.53
CA TYR A 11 6.08 -15.33 -1.85
C TYR A 11 5.21 -15.13 -0.60
N ARG A 12 5.59 -15.76 0.52
CA ARG A 12 4.86 -15.60 1.80
C ARG A 12 4.97 -14.18 2.32
N THR A 13 6.16 -13.57 2.29
CA THR A 13 6.37 -12.18 2.70
C THR A 13 5.51 -11.24 1.87
N TYR A 14 5.58 -11.35 0.54
CA TYR A 14 4.77 -10.55 -0.39
C TYR A 14 3.27 -10.65 -0.08
N ARG A 15 2.75 -11.87 0.13
CA ARG A 15 1.33 -12.08 0.47
C ARG A 15 0.97 -11.45 1.81
N LYS A 16 1.86 -11.51 2.79
CA LYS A 16 1.68 -10.92 4.13
C LYS A 16 1.69 -9.39 4.10
N THR A 17 2.52 -8.80 3.24
CA THR A 17 2.67 -7.35 3.07
C THR A 17 1.67 -6.78 2.05
N SER A 18 0.77 -7.60 1.52
CA SER A 18 -0.24 -7.14 0.57
C SER A 18 -1.33 -6.34 1.28
N ARG A 19 -1.83 -5.29 0.61
CA ARG A 19 -2.94 -4.45 1.11
C ARG A 19 -4.28 -5.20 1.16
N HIS A 20 -4.42 -6.31 0.42
CA HIS A 20 -5.66 -7.07 0.33
C HIS A 20 -5.59 -8.29 1.23
N ALA A 21 -6.66 -8.57 1.99
CA ALA A 21 -6.75 -9.75 2.87
C ALA A 21 -6.58 -11.08 2.08
N HIS A 22 -7.04 -11.10 0.82
CA HIS A 22 -6.87 -12.19 -0.12
C HIS A 22 -6.47 -11.63 -1.49
N PRO A 23 -5.19 -11.30 -1.70
CA PRO A 23 -4.78 -10.71 -2.96
C PRO A 23 -4.99 -11.77 -4.07
N PRO A 24 -5.82 -11.50 -5.10
CA PRO A 24 -5.84 -12.35 -6.28
C PRO A 24 -4.44 -12.32 -6.85
N ILE A 25 -3.85 -13.50 -7.04
CA ILE A 25 -2.44 -13.61 -7.41
C ILE A 25 -2.28 -13.02 -8.81
N PRO A 26 -1.62 -11.86 -8.98
CA PRO A 26 -1.37 -11.35 -10.32
C PRO A 26 -0.31 -12.26 -10.91
N GLN A 27 -0.66 -12.98 -11.98
CA GLN A 27 0.26 -13.81 -12.75
C GLN A 27 1.62 -13.14 -13.05
N PRO A 28 1.70 -11.84 -13.42
CA PRO A 28 2.98 -11.18 -13.66
C PRO A 28 3.90 -11.13 -12.43
N ILE A 29 3.35 -10.91 -11.23
CA ILE A 29 4.17 -10.85 -10.02
C ILE A 29 4.75 -12.22 -9.71
N ASN A 30 3.96 -13.28 -9.89
CA ASN A 30 4.41 -14.62 -9.65
C ASN A 30 5.51 -15.05 -10.65
N SER A 31 5.38 -14.66 -11.91
CA SER A 31 6.44 -14.91 -12.92
C SER A 31 7.70 -14.10 -12.61
N GLN A 32 7.59 -12.86 -12.15
CA GLN A 32 8.74 -12.04 -11.71
C GLN A 32 9.44 -12.61 -10.47
N LEU A 33 8.71 -13.05 -9.45
CA LEU A 33 9.32 -13.69 -8.28
C LEU A 33 10.07 -14.96 -8.67
N ARG A 34 9.54 -15.74 -9.63
CA ARG A 34 10.23 -16.90 -10.18
C ARG A 34 11.45 -16.50 -10.99
N SER A 35 11.37 -15.46 -11.83
CA SER A 35 12.51 -15.02 -12.65
C SER A 35 13.67 -14.52 -11.79
N ILE A 36 13.39 -13.80 -10.69
CA ILE A 36 14.39 -13.39 -9.70
C ILE A 36 15.11 -14.62 -9.11
N ILE A 37 14.36 -15.63 -8.67
CA ILE A 37 14.97 -16.85 -8.12
C ILE A 37 15.75 -17.62 -9.19
N HIS A 38 15.25 -17.69 -10.42
CA HIS A 38 15.93 -18.33 -11.55
C HIS A 38 17.19 -17.59 -12.01
N ALA A 39 17.24 -16.28 -11.82
CA ALA A 39 18.43 -15.46 -12.09
C ALA A 39 19.59 -15.76 -11.12
N GLY A 40 19.39 -16.61 -10.10
CA GLY A 40 20.45 -17.09 -9.23
C GLY A 40 20.94 -16.04 -8.23
N LEU A 41 20.04 -15.18 -7.75
CA LEU A 41 20.39 -14.22 -6.70
C LEU A 41 20.94 -14.93 -5.46
N LYS A 42 21.93 -14.30 -4.85
CA LYS A 42 22.50 -14.75 -3.57
C LYS A 42 21.46 -14.61 -2.46
N ASP A 43 21.57 -15.43 -1.42
CA ASP A 43 20.64 -15.44 -0.29
C ASP A 43 20.52 -14.05 0.38
N ASP A 44 21.62 -13.30 0.47
CA ASP A 44 21.63 -11.93 1.01
C ASP A 44 20.74 -10.98 0.19
N GLN A 45 20.74 -11.11 -1.13
CA GLN A 45 19.92 -10.25 -1.99
C GLN A 45 18.44 -10.59 -1.87
N VAL A 46 18.12 -11.88 -1.73
CA VAL A 46 16.75 -12.34 -1.43
C VAL A 46 16.27 -11.77 -0.09
N ASN A 47 17.14 -11.74 0.91
CA ASN A 47 16.85 -11.13 2.21
C ASN A 47 16.62 -9.62 2.09
N SER A 48 17.42 -8.90 1.29
CA SER A 48 17.21 -7.47 1.04
C SER A 48 15.84 -7.19 0.40
N VAL A 49 15.40 -8.02 -0.55
CA VAL A 49 14.06 -7.90 -1.15
C VAL A 49 12.96 -8.16 -0.11
N ASN A 50 13.12 -9.17 0.74
CA ASN A 50 12.19 -9.43 1.84
C ASN A 50 12.10 -8.23 2.80
N GLN A 51 13.24 -7.65 3.19
CA GLN A 51 13.29 -6.48 4.06
C GLN A 51 12.58 -5.28 3.43
N TYR A 52 12.82 -5.04 2.14
CA TYR A 52 12.15 -3.99 1.39
C TYR A 52 10.62 -4.12 1.40
N LEU A 53 10.09 -5.33 1.18
CA LEU A 53 8.65 -5.57 1.22
C LEU A 53 8.05 -5.25 2.59
N VAL A 54 8.73 -5.68 3.66
CA VAL A 54 8.31 -5.41 5.04
C VAL A 54 8.38 -3.91 5.36
N SER A 55 9.47 -3.24 5.02
CA SER A 55 9.64 -1.81 5.29
C SER A 55 8.64 -0.95 4.50
N SER A 56 8.36 -1.32 3.25
CA SER A 56 7.38 -0.62 2.40
C SER A 56 5.97 -0.72 2.97
N HIS A 57 5.58 -1.91 3.45
CA HIS A 57 4.30 -2.10 4.10
C HIS A 57 4.20 -1.32 5.42
N LEU A 58 5.23 -1.40 6.27
CA LEU A 58 5.26 -0.67 7.54
C LEU A 58 5.20 0.83 7.31
N HIS A 59 5.95 1.35 6.34
CA HIS A 59 5.91 2.76 5.96
C HIS A 59 4.49 3.18 5.58
N GLN A 60 3.81 2.42 4.71
CA GLN A 60 2.44 2.70 4.34
C GLN A 60 1.48 2.68 5.54
N GLU A 61 1.67 1.75 6.48
CA GLU A 61 0.87 1.67 7.70
C GLU A 61 1.10 2.86 8.64
N LEU A 62 2.33 3.37 8.73
CA LEU A 62 2.65 4.58 9.49
C LEU A 62 2.03 5.82 8.84
N VAL A 63 2.14 5.97 7.53
CA VAL A 63 1.54 7.08 6.79
C VAL A 63 0.03 7.13 7.04
N ARG A 64 -0.67 5.99 6.90
CA ARG A 64 -2.12 5.94 7.16
C ARG A 64 -2.52 6.30 8.59
N ARG A 65 -1.71 5.92 9.58
CA ARG A 65 -2.02 6.16 11.00
C ARG A 65 -1.77 7.61 11.41
N TYR A 66 -0.66 8.18 10.96
CA TYR A 66 -0.21 9.48 11.44
C TYR A 66 -0.53 10.63 10.47
N ASN A 67 -0.72 10.33 9.19
CA ASN A 67 -1.13 11.29 8.16
C ASN A 67 -2.34 10.77 7.36
N PRO A 68 -3.53 10.68 7.99
CA PRO A 68 -4.74 10.22 7.30
C PRO A 68 -5.24 11.18 6.21
N ALA A 69 -4.66 12.39 6.11
CA ALA A 69 -5.01 13.39 5.11
C ALA A 69 -4.12 13.35 3.86
N ASP A 70 -3.16 12.42 3.79
CA ASP A 70 -2.20 12.30 2.68
C ASP A 70 -2.87 11.96 1.35
N ASP A 71 -3.83 11.03 1.38
CA ASP A 71 -4.57 10.58 0.20
C ASP A 71 -5.76 11.50 -0.16
N LEU A 72 -6.04 12.54 0.66
CA LEU A 72 -7.21 13.40 0.48
C LEU A 72 -6.89 14.55 -0.46
N THR A 73 -7.81 14.81 -1.39
CA THR A 73 -7.77 16.05 -2.18
C THR A 73 -8.03 17.26 -1.29
N GLU A 74 -7.57 18.44 -1.70
CA GLU A 74 -7.76 19.69 -0.94
C GLU A 74 -9.21 19.93 -0.44
N PRO A 75 -10.27 19.76 -1.26
CA PRO A 75 -11.64 19.91 -0.76
C PRO A 75 -12.03 18.85 0.29
N GLU A 76 -11.52 17.64 0.20
CA GLU A 76 -11.77 16.57 1.17
C GLU A 76 -11.01 16.82 2.48
N ARG A 77 -9.80 17.38 2.41
CA ARG A 77 -9.04 17.83 3.58
C ARG A 77 -9.76 18.93 4.32
N LEU A 78 -10.27 19.94 3.60
CA LEU A 78 -11.09 21.00 4.19
C LEU A 78 -12.33 20.42 4.87
N LYS A 79 -13.03 19.50 4.20
CA LYS A 79 -14.20 18.82 4.76
C LYS A 79 -13.88 18.03 6.03
N ALA A 80 -12.80 17.25 6.03
CA ALA A 80 -12.35 16.51 7.20
C ALA A 80 -12.00 17.45 8.37
N THR A 81 -11.39 18.60 8.06
CA THR A 81 -11.03 19.63 9.06
C THR A 81 -12.27 20.26 9.69
N VAL A 82 -13.24 20.65 8.86
CA VAL A 82 -14.51 21.23 9.30
C VAL A 82 -15.33 20.23 10.14
N ASN A 83 -15.34 18.95 9.76
CA ASN A 83 -15.98 17.91 10.56
C ASN A 83 -15.30 17.68 11.92
N ARG A 84 -13.97 17.84 12.03
CA ARG A 84 -13.25 17.69 13.31
C ARG A 84 -13.68 18.73 14.35
N VAL A 85 -14.13 19.91 13.91
CA VAL A 85 -14.63 20.96 14.80
C VAL A 85 -16.16 20.91 14.99
N GLY A 86 -16.82 19.85 14.50
CA GLY A 86 -18.27 19.68 14.60
C GLY A 86 -19.08 20.61 13.69
N LEU A 87 -18.44 21.22 12.69
CA LEU A 87 -19.09 22.04 11.68
C LEU A 87 -19.32 21.21 10.39
N ASN A 88 -20.24 21.67 9.55
CA ASN A 88 -20.45 21.13 8.22
C ASN A 88 -19.81 22.03 7.16
N MET A 89 -19.30 21.44 6.07
CA MET A 89 -18.81 22.23 4.95
C MET A 89 -19.92 23.14 4.40
N PRO A 90 -19.60 24.41 4.09
CA PRO A 90 -20.56 25.31 3.47
C PRO A 90 -21.00 24.74 2.12
N LYS A 91 -22.30 24.82 1.84
CA LYS A 91 -22.84 24.48 0.53
C LYS A 91 -22.36 25.52 -0.48
N ALA A 92 -21.94 25.07 -1.65
CA ALA A 92 -21.70 25.98 -2.75
C ALA A 92 -22.99 26.75 -3.06
N LEU A 93 -22.87 28.06 -3.27
CA LEU A 93 -24.00 28.92 -3.63
C LEU A 93 -24.53 28.46 -4.98
N ASP A 94 -25.80 28.04 -5.06
CA ASP A 94 -26.43 27.73 -6.33
C ASP A 94 -26.96 29.02 -6.97
N LEU A 95 -26.24 29.52 -7.97
CA LEU A 95 -26.60 30.75 -8.68
C LEU A 95 -27.90 30.63 -9.49
N LYS A 96 -28.39 29.40 -9.72
CA LYS A 96 -29.62 29.14 -10.50
C LYS A 96 -30.87 29.15 -9.63
N ASN A 97 -30.73 28.81 -8.35
CA ASN A 97 -31.79 28.86 -7.35
C ASN A 97 -31.24 29.61 -6.12
N PRO A 98 -31.16 30.95 -6.18
CA PRO A 98 -30.93 31.73 -4.98
C PRO A 98 -32.10 31.48 -4.02
N LEU A 99 -31.77 31.13 -2.77
CA LEU A 99 -32.72 30.85 -1.69
C LEU A 99 -33.85 31.89 -1.60
#